data_AF-A0A517SXX2-F1
#
_entry.id   AF-A0A517SXX2-F1
#
_cell.length_a   1.000
_cell.length_b   1.000
_cell.length_c   1.000
_cell.angle_alpha   90.00
_cell.angle_beta   90.00
_cell.angle_gamma   90.00
#
_symmetry.space_group_name_H-M   'P 1'
#
loop_
_entity.id
_entity.type
_entity.pdbx_description
1 polymer ?
#
loop_
_entity_poly.entity_id
_entity_poly.type
_entity_poly.pdbx_seq_one_letter_code
_entity_poly.pdbx_strand_id
1 'polypeptide(L)'
;MIGFHSPTLSFEQFCQHVESMLCRLGQLETGQFPMTKRPVLRGGTSCGLYFCVHGPRSVKLTAVYDSRQKTTIYYGTDGSRRHDERISVNLPSPQPHCA
;
A
#
# COMPACT_ATOMS: atom_id res chain seq x y z
N MET A 1 16.70 -11.04 26.77
CA MET A 1 16.38 -11.81 25.55
C MET A 1 15.08 -11.24 24.99
N ILE A 2 15.15 -10.25 24.11
CA ILE A 2 13.95 -9.60 23.53
C ILE A 2 13.80 -10.15 22.12
N GLY A 3 12.86 -11.08 21.94
CA GLY A 3 12.50 -11.57 20.63
C GLY A 3 11.68 -10.51 19.91
N PHE A 4 12.26 -9.84 18.92
CA PHE A 4 11.53 -8.98 17.99
C PHE A 4 10.75 -9.88 17.03
N HIS A 5 9.59 -10.37 17.46
CA HIS A 5 8.66 -10.99 16.53
C HIS A 5 8.00 -9.85 15.74
N SER A 6 8.48 -9.58 14.52
CA SER A 6 7.85 -8.59 13.64
C SER A 6 6.38 -8.99 13.48
N PRO A 7 5.42 -8.19 13.97
CA PRO A 7 4.01 -8.56 13.86
C PRO A 7 3.63 -8.59 12.38
N THR A 8 3.09 -9.71 11.94
CA THR A 8 2.47 -9.81 10.63
C THR A 8 1.11 -9.14 10.71
N LEU A 9 0.90 -8.08 9.94
CA LEU A 9 -0.38 -7.38 9.87
C LEU A 9 -1.37 -8.14 8.98
N SER A 10 -2.66 -8.05 9.33
CA SER A 10 -3.72 -8.51 8.45
C SER A 10 -3.83 -7.59 7.23
N PHE A 11 -4.38 -8.09 6.13
CA PHE A 11 -4.54 -7.31 4.90
C PHE A 11 -5.38 -6.05 5.09
N GLU A 12 -6.44 -6.13 5.90
CA GLU A 12 -7.31 -4.99 6.20
C GLU A 12 -6.56 -3.90 6.98
N GLN A 13 -5.85 -4.29 8.04
CA GLN A 13 -5.01 -3.38 8.82
C GLN A 13 -3.92 -2.75 7.96
N PHE A 14 -3.30 -3.53 7.07
CA PHE A 14 -2.32 -3.03 6.13
C PHE A 14 -2.92 -1.98 5.18
N CYS A 15 -4.12 -2.23 4.64
CA CYS A 15 -4.81 -1.25 3.79
C CYS A 15 -5.08 0.05 4.53
N GLN A 16 -5.61 -0.03 5.76
CA GLN A 16 -5.90 1.14 6.60
C GLN A 16 -4.62 1.92 6.95
N HIS A 17 -3.53 1.22 7.26
CA HIS A 17 -2.22 1.82 7.53
C HIS A 17 -1.67 2.57 6.31
N VAL A 18 -1.70 1.93 5.13
CA VAL A 18 -1.25 2.56 3.88
C VAL A 18 -2.10 3.78 3.53
N GLU A 19 -3.43 3.69 3.67
CA GLU A 19 -4.34 4.82 3.47
C GLU A 19 -4.01 5.98 4.41
N SER A 20 -3.88 5.70 5.71
CA SER A 20 -3.56 6.72 6.71
C SER A 20 -2.22 7.41 6.41
N MET A 21 -1.21 6.64 5.98
CA MET A 21 0.09 7.19 5.59
C MET A 21 0.00 8.05 4.32
N LEU A 22 -0.75 7.62 3.31
CA LEU A 22 -0.98 8.41 2.10
C LEU A 22 -1.74 9.70 2.43
N CYS A 23 -2.80 9.61 3.22
CA CYS A 23 -3.55 10.78 3.68
C CYS A 23 -2.67 11.73 4.48
N ARG A 24 -1.83 11.22 5.39
CA ARG A 24 -0.86 12.03 6.13
C ARG A 24 0.13 12.76 5.22
N LEU A 25 0.67 12.08 4.19
CA LEU A 25 1.55 12.69 3.19
C LEU A 25 0.86 13.80 2.40
N GLY A 26 -0.41 13.61 2.09
CA GLY A 26 -1.23 14.57 1.36
C GLY A 26 -1.91 15.64 2.21
N GLN A 27 -1.75 15.61 3.54
CA GLN A 27 -2.54 16.39 4.49
C GLN A 27 -4.06 16.25 4.25
N LEU A 28 -4.49 15.02 3.94
CA LEU A 28 -5.88 14.66 3.69
C LEU A 28 -6.50 14.02 4.93
N GLU A 29 -7.82 14.12 5.03
CA GLU A 29 -8.60 13.40 6.03
C GLU A 29 -8.76 11.92 5.61
N THR A 30 -8.46 10.99 6.53
CA THR A 30 -8.56 9.55 6.27
C THR A 30 -10.02 9.14 6.15
N GLY A 31 -10.37 8.25 5.22
CA GLY A 31 -11.75 7.82 4.99
C GLY A 31 -12.62 8.76 4.14
N GLN A 32 -12.16 9.99 3.86
CA GLN A 32 -12.91 10.95 3.02
C GLN A 32 -12.64 10.81 1.53
N PHE A 33 -11.58 10.11 1.16
CA PHE A 33 -11.13 9.98 -0.22
C PHE A 33 -11.07 8.51 -0.63
N PRO A 34 -11.56 8.15 -1.83
CA PRO A 34 -11.53 6.76 -2.27
C PRO A 34 -10.09 6.31 -2.52
N MET A 35 -9.77 5.11 -2.01
CA MET A 35 -8.51 4.43 -2.27
C MET A 35 -8.69 3.27 -3.25
N THR A 36 -8.00 3.31 -4.38
CA THR A 36 -7.93 2.20 -5.34
C THR A 36 -6.77 1.27 -4.97
N LYS A 37 -7.01 -0.03 -5.09
CA LYS A 37 -6.03 -1.09 -4.82
C LYS A 37 -5.94 -2.00 -6.06
N ARG A 38 -4.73 -2.32 -6.52
CA ARG A 38 -4.52 -3.29 -7.60
C ARG A 38 -3.31 -4.19 -7.32
N PRO A 39 -3.36 -5.49 -7.68
CA PRO A 39 -2.18 -6.34 -7.65
C PRO A 39 -1.18 -5.89 -8.71
N VAL A 40 0.11 -5.94 -8.35
CA VAL A 40 1.22 -5.74 -9.28
C VAL A 40 1.70 -7.11 -9.71
N LEU A 41 1.51 -7.41 -10.99
CA LEU A 41 1.91 -8.68 -11.59
C LEU A 41 3.28 -8.53 -12.25
N ARG A 42 4.18 -9.49 -12.02
CA ARG A 42 5.44 -9.64 -12.77
C ARG A 42 5.48 -11.06 -13.32
N GLY A 43 5.54 -11.21 -14.64
CA GLY A 43 5.53 -12.52 -15.30
C GLY A 43 4.30 -13.37 -14.92
N GLY A 44 3.12 -12.74 -14.78
CA GLY A 44 1.89 -13.42 -14.37
C GLY A 44 1.75 -13.72 -12.88
N THR A 45 2.79 -13.49 -12.06
CA THR A 45 2.74 -13.73 -10.61
C THR A 45 2.52 -12.41 -9.85
N SER A 46 1.64 -12.43 -8.84
CA SER A 46 1.45 -11.27 -7.95
C SER A 46 2.70 -11.05 -7.09
N CYS A 47 3.42 -9.95 -7.36
CA CYS A 47 4.65 -9.58 -6.67
C CYS A 47 4.47 -8.37 -5.75
N GLY A 48 3.26 -7.82 -5.68
CA GLY A 48 3.03 -6.62 -4.91
C GLY A 48 1.62 -6.08 -5.01
N LEU A 49 1.40 -4.95 -4.35
CA LEU A 49 0.16 -4.20 -4.40
C LEU A 49 0.44 -2.74 -4.69
N TYR A 50 -0.37 -2.15 -5.54
CA TYR A 50 -0.37 -0.72 -5.80
C TYR A 50 -1.62 -0.11 -5.18
N PHE A 51 -1.41 0.99 -4.46
CA PHE A 51 -2.42 1.79 -3.80
C PHE A 51 -2.43 3.19 -4.38
N CYS A 52 -3.61 3.77 -4.53
CA CYS A 52 -3.78 5.15 -4.99
C CYS A 52 -4.95 5.80 -4.27
N VAL A 53 -4.66 6.86 -3.51
CA VAL A 53 -5.67 7.74 -2.92
C VAL A 53 -5.90 8.91 -3.87
N HIS A 54 -7.18 9.16 -4.19
CA HIS A 54 -7.58 10.27 -5.06
C HIS A 54 -8.02 11.46 -4.20
N GLY A 55 -7.11 12.41 -4.02
CA GLY A 55 -7.35 13.62 -3.25
C GLY A 55 -8.14 14.69 -4.02
N PRO A 56 -8.40 15.83 -3.36
CA PRO A 56 -9.08 16.96 -3.99
C PRO A 56 -8.19 17.59 -5.07
N ARG A 57 -8.82 18.25 -6.06
CA ARG A 57 -8.11 18.95 -7.16
C ARG A 57 -7.18 18.03 -7.98
N SER A 58 -7.60 16.79 -8.23
CA SER A 58 -6.87 15.78 -9.01
C SER A 58 -5.53 15.33 -8.41
N VAL A 59 -5.32 15.55 -7.11
CA VAL A 59 -4.14 15.04 -6.41
C VAL A 59 -4.17 13.52 -6.37
N LYS A 60 -3.04 12.88 -6.71
CA LYS A 60 -2.88 11.43 -6.63
C LYS A 60 -1.69 11.11 -5.74
N LEU A 61 -1.96 10.37 -4.68
CA LEU A 61 -0.95 9.86 -3.76
C LEU A 61 -0.90 8.36 -3.92
N THR A 62 0.29 7.84 -4.13
CA THR A 62 0.45 6.44 -4.53
C THR A 62 1.42 5.72 -3.62
N ALA A 63 1.15 4.44 -3.35
CA ALA A 63 2.07 3.57 -2.64
C ALA A 63 2.19 2.24 -3.37
N VAL A 64 3.39 1.66 -3.31
CA VAL A 64 3.68 0.36 -3.89
C VAL A 64 4.26 -0.53 -2.81
N TYR A 65 3.59 -1.64 -2.54
CA TYR A 65 4.08 -2.70 -1.69
C TYR A 65 4.77 -3.78 -2.52
N ASP A 66 6.03 -4.05 -2.21
CA ASP A 66 6.78 -5.18 -2.74
C ASP A 66 6.66 -6.37 -1.77
N SER A 67 6.01 -7.45 -2.21
CA SER A 67 5.81 -8.64 -1.39
C SER A 67 7.08 -9.47 -1.19
N ARG A 68 8.06 -9.35 -2.10
CA ARG A 68 9.36 -10.04 -1.99
C ARG A 68 10.24 -9.36 -0.95
N GLN A 69 10.28 -8.03 -0.97
CA GLN A 69 11.07 -7.23 -0.04
C GLN A 69 10.33 -6.90 1.25
N LYS A 70 9.02 -7.17 1.32
CA LYS A 70 8.13 -6.79 2.43
C LYS A 70 8.25 -5.30 2.75
N THR A 71 8.28 -4.48 1.71
CA THR A 71 8.57 -3.05 1.82
C THR A 71 7.50 -2.26 1.06
N THR A 72 6.88 -1.31 1.72
CA THR A 72 5.96 -0.34 1.13
C THR A 72 6.72 0.93 0.81
N ILE A 73 6.64 1.39 -0.43
CA ILE A 73 7.24 2.61 -0.93
C ILE A 73 6.13 3.62 -1.18
N TYR A 74 6.23 4.80 -0.59
CA TYR A 74 5.26 5.88 -0.71
C TYR A 74 5.78 6.97 -1.63
N TYR A 75 4.94 7.38 -2.57
CA TYR A 75 5.23 8.42 -3.55
C TYR A 75 4.39 9.66 -3.27
N GLY A 76 5.03 10.82 -3.37
CA GLY A 76 4.38 12.12 -3.26
C GLY A 76 3.52 12.45 -4.48
N THR A 77 2.84 13.59 -4.42
CA THR A 77 2.01 14.11 -5.51
C THR A 77 2.80 14.43 -6.78
N ASP A 78 4.10 14.66 -6.62
CA ASP A 78 5.06 14.89 -7.69
C ASP A 78 5.66 13.59 -8.29
N GLY A 79 5.25 12.43 -7.77
CA GLY A 79 5.76 11.13 -8.21
C GLY A 79 7.13 10.76 -7.62
N SER A 80 7.75 11.62 -6.80
CA SER A 80 8.99 11.26 -6.11
C SER A 80 8.75 10.33 -4.92
N ARG A 81 9.68 9.40 -4.70
CA ARG A 81 9.71 8.55 -3.51
C ARG A 81 9.95 9.41 -2.27
N ARG A 82 9.01 9.37 -1.31
CA ARG A 82 9.06 10.16 -0.07
C ARG A 82 9.48 9.32 1.13
N HIS A 83 9.00 8.10 1.19
CA HIS A 83 9.17 7.24 2.36
C HIS A 83 9.17 5.77 1.95
N ASP A 84 9.88 4.94 2.69
CA ASP A 84 9.75 3.49 2.62
C ASP A 84 9.64 2.90 4.02
N GLU A 85 8.82 1.87 4.14
CA GLU A 85 8.54 1.21 5.39
C GLU A 85 8.54 -0.31 5.19
N ARG A 86 9.22 -1.03 6.07
CA ARG A 86 9.28 -2.49 6.02
C ARG A 86 8.12 -3.07 6.81
N ILE A 87 7.14 -3.65 6.12
CA ILE A 87 5.89 -4.17 6.70
C ILE A 87 5.70 -5.62 6.25
N SER A 88 5.52 -6.51 7.23
CA SER A 88 5.09 -7.89 6.94
C SER A 88 3.57 -7.94 6.93
N VAL A 89 2.96 -8.23 5.78
CA VAL A 89 1.51 -8.41 5.64
C VAL A 89 1.19 -9.81 5.13
N ASN A 90 0.11 -10.38 5.65
CA ASN A 90 -0.50 -11.58 5.08
C ASN A 90 -1.38 -11.18 3.88
N LEU A 91 -0.85 -11.34 2.67
CA LEU A 91 -1.59 -11.01 1.44
C LEU A 91 -2.64 -12.10 1.17
N PRO A 92 -3.89 -11.71 0.87
CA PRO A 92 -4.87 -12.67 0.36
C PRO A 92 -4.36 -13.20 -0.98
N SER A 93 -4.51 -14.51 -1.21
CA SER A 93 -4.21 -15.12 -2.50
C SER A 93 -4.94 -14.35 -3.60
N PRO A 94 -4.29 -13.96 -4.71
CA PRO A 94 -4.97 -13.33 -5.82
C PRO A 94 -6.05 -14.31 -6.31
N GLN A 95 -7.32 -13.99 -6.05
CA GLN A 95 -8.42 -14.77 -6.61
C GLN A 95 -8.36 -14.57 -8.13
N PRO A 96 -8.22 -15.63 -8.93
CA PRO A 96 -8.42 -15.52 -10.36
C PRO A 96 -9.90 -15.18 -10.55
N HIS A 97 -10.18 -13.94 -10.97
CA HIS A 97 -11.50 -13.64 -11.49
C HIS A 97 -11.60 -14.35 -12.84
N CYS A 98 -12.39 -15.42 -12.90
CA CYS A 98 -12.94 -15.90 -14.15
C CYS A 98 -13.73 -14.76 -14.80
N ALA A 99 -13.36 -14.41 -16.03
CA ALA A 99 -14.25 -13.81 -17.01
C ALA A 99 -13.72 -14.19 -18.40
#